data_AF-T1CKD0-F1
#
_entry.id   AF-T1CKD0-F1
#
_cell.length_a   1.000
_cell.length_b   1.000
_cell.length_c   1.000
_cell.angle_alpha   90.00
_cell.angle_beta   90.00
_cell.angle_gamma   90.00
#
_symmetry.space_group_name_H-M   'P 1'
#
loop_
_entity.id
_entity.type
_entity.pdbx_description
1 polymer ?
#
loop_
_entity_poly.entity_id
_entity_poly.type
_entity_poly.pdbx_seq_one_letter_code
_entity_poly.pdbx_strand_id
1 'polypeptide(L)' 'STFFQRAFDHLQRQLDNGQHGAIDAYAATNPEEYFAVTSELHFSRPVQLAQAAPEVARLLTGLYGAPPAALVP' A
#
# COMPACT_ATOMS: atom_id res chain seq x y z
N SER A 1 -12.42 -11.46 -8.12
CA SER A 1 -11.21 -10.63 -8.04
C SER A 1 -10.46 -10.93 -6.75
N THR A 2 -9.14 -11.07 -6.83
CA THR A 2 -8.26 -11.23 -5.66
C THR A 2 -8.30 -9.96 -4.80
N PHE A 3 -7.88 -10.04 -3.54
CA PHE A 3 -7.86 -8.87 -2.65
C PHE A 3 -6.96 -7.75 -3.19
N PHE A 4 -5.77 -8.12 -3.67
CA PHE A 4 -4.78 -7.17 -4.16
C PHE A 4 -5.31 -6.39 -5.37
N GLN A 5 -6.05 -7.06 -6.25
CA GLN A 5 -6.75 -6.40 -7.36
C GLN A 5 -7.74 -5.34 -6.86
N ARG A 6 -8.55 -5.65 -5.83
CA ARG A 6 -9.50 -4.66 -5.28
C ARG A 6 -8.80 -3.46 -4.65
N ALA A 7 -7.64 -3.66 -4.03
CA ALA A 7 -6.84 -2.59 -3.45
C ALA A 7 -6.24 -1.69 -4.54
N PHE A 8 -5.74 -2.29 -5.63
CA PHE A 8 -5.31 -1.57 -6.82
C PHE A 8 -6.46 -0.76 -7.45
N ASP A 9 -7.62 -1.38 -7.68
CA ASP A 9 -8.82 -0.71 -8.22
C ASP A 9 -9.31 0.43 -7.30
N HIS A 10 -9.00 0.37 -6.00
CA HIS A 10 -9.30 1.44 -5.06
C HIS A 10 -8.34 2.63 -5.22
N LEU A 11 -7.03 2.38 -5.34
CA LEU A 11 -6.04 3.42 -5.60
C LEU A 11 -6.36 4.18 -6.89
N GLN A 12 -6.68 3.47 -7.98
CA GLN A 12 -7.04 4.09 -9.26
C GLN A 12 -8.21 5.06 -9.08
N ARG A 13 -9.27 4.64 -8.39
CA ARG A 13 -10.43 5.51 -8.12
C ARG A 13 -10.11 6.69 -7.22
N GLN A 14 -9.18 6.57 -6.26
CA GLN A 14 -8.76 7.71 -5.44
C GLN A 14 -8.08 8.77 -6.32
N LEU A 15 -7.15 8.34 -7.16
CA LEU A 15 -6.40 9.24 -8.06
C LEU A 15 -7.31 9.88 -9.12
N ASP A 16 -8.27 9.13 -9.68
CA ASP A 16 -9.27 9.66 -10.61
C ASP A 16 -10.12 10.77 -9.98
N ASN A 17 -10.33 10.71 -8.66
CA ASN A 17 -11.02 11.74 -7.88
C ASN A 17 -10.08 12.87 -7.39
N GLY A 18 -8.83 12.89 -7.85
CA GLY A 18 -7.80 13.86 -7.45
C GLY A 18 -7.25 13.67 -6.04
N GLN A 19 -7.56 12.55 -5.38
CA GLN A 19 -7.11 12.25 -4.03
C GLN A 19 -5.71 11.62 -4.10
N HIS A 20 -4.70 12.44 -3.84
CA HIS A 20 -3.31 12.01 -3.75
C HIS A 20 -2.97 11.66 -2.30
N GLY A 21 -2.05 10.71 -2.11
CA GLY A 21 -1.68 10.21 -0.79
C GLY A 21 -0.25 9.71 -0.72
N ALA A 22 0.04 8.89 0.28
CA ALA A 22 1.37 8.33 0.51
C ALA A 22 1.78 7.25 -0.52
N ILE A 23 0.80 6.65 -1.21
CA ILE A 23 1.05 5.70 -2.29
C ILE A 23 1.22 6.53 -3.57
N ASP A 24 2.41 6.43 -4.18
CA ASP A 24 2.74 7.14 -5.41
C ASP A 24 1.74 6.81 -6.53
N ALA A 25 1.36 7.80 -7.33
CA ALA A 25 0.45 7.61 -8.46
C ALA A 25 0.98 6.59 -9.47
N TYR A 26 2.29 6.41 -9.55
CA TYR A 26 2.91 5.37 -10.36
C TYR A 26 2.45 3.95 -9.99
N ALA A 27 2.11 3.71 -8.72
CA ALA A 27 1.56 2.45 -8.24
C ALA A 27 0.20 2.09 -8.89
N ALA A 28 -0.49 3.05 -9.52
CA ALA A 28 -1.74 2.84 -10.24
C ALA A 28 -1.54 2.42 -11.72
N THR A 29 -0.29 2.28 -12.18
CA THR A 29 0.03 1.88 -13.56
C THR A 29 -0.40 0.43 -13.83
N ASN A 30 -0.05 -0.49 -12.94
CA ASN A 30 -0.43 -1.89 -13.01
C ASN A 30 -0.32 -2.55 -11.61
N PRO A 31 -0.86 -3.78 -11.42
CA PRO A 31 -0.80 -4.46 -10.13
C PRO A 31 0.61 -4.81 -9.63
N GLU A 32 1.59 -4.97 -10.52
CA GLU A 32 2.99 -5.28 -10.16
C GLU A 32 3.66 -4.06 -9.53
N GLU A 33 3.46 -2.87 -10.10
CA GLU A 33 3.93 -1.61 -9.53
C GLU A 33 3.23 -1.31 -8.21
N TYR A 34 1.93 -1.60 -8.11
CA TYR A 34 1.20 -1.46 -6.85
C TYR A 34 1.83 -2.32 -5.75
N PHE A 35 2.18 -3.56 -6.07
CA PHE A 35 2.86 -4.44 -5.13
C PHE A 35 4.25 -3.94 -4.77
N ALA A 36 5.05 -3.51 -5.75
CA ALA A 36 6.39 -3.00 -5.52
C ALA A 36 6.39 -1.76 -4.61
N VAL A 37 5.58 -0.75 -4.93
CA VAL A 37 5.50 0.51 -4.17
C VAL A 37 4.96 0.27 -2.75
N THR A 38 3.91 -0.53 -2.59
CA THR A 38 3.38 -0.81 -1.25
C THR A 38 4.34 -1.67 -0.41
N SER A 39 5.11 -2.56 -1.05
CA SER A 39 6.19 -3.31 -0.38
C SER A 39 7.32 -2.40 0.07
N GLU A 40 7.74 -1.44 -0.76
CA GLU A 40 8.73 -0.43 -0.36
C GLU A 40 8.23 0.41 0.83
N LEU A 41 6.97 0.86 0.79
CA LEU A 41 6.37 1.62 1.88
C LEU A 41 6.26 0.81 3.18
N HIS A 42 6.07 -0.50 3.09
CA HIS A 42 6.06 -1.37 4.27
C HIS A 42 7.39 -1.27 5.03
N PHE A 43 8.53 -1.25 4.35
CA PHE A 43 9.84 -1.14 5.01
C PHE A 43 10.24 0.30 5.32
N SER A 44 9.95 1.24 4.43
CA SER A 44 10.44 2.62 4.53
C SER A 44 9.52 3.55 5.34
N ARG A 45 8.20 3.41 5.20
CA ARG A 45 7.19 4.33 5.76
C ARG A 45 5.91 3.58 6.22
N PRO A 46 6.01 2.58 7.11
CA PRO A 46 4.90 1.68 7.44
C PRO A 46 3.67 2.39 8.05
N VAL A 47 3.88 3.46 8.82
CA VAL A 47 2.78 4.24 9.40
C VAL A 47 1.95 4.91 8.31
N GLN A 48 2.61 5.48 7.30
CA GLN A 48 1.93 6.12 6.17
C GLN A 48 1.18 5.10 5.32
N LEU A 49 1.77 3.91 5.10
CA LEU A 49 1.08 2.82 4.43
C LEU A 49 -0.16 2.35 5.21
N ALA A 50 -0.06 2.21 6.53
CA ALA A 50 -1.18 1.79 7.37
C ALA A 50 -2.33 2.82 7.36
N GLN A 51 -2.02 4.12 7.23
CA GLN A 51 -3.03 5.16 7.09
C GLN A 51 -3.66 5.17 5.68
N ALA A 52 -2.87 5.04 4.62
CA ALA A 52 -3.33 5.12 3.25
C ALA A 52 -4.06 3.84 2.79
N ALA A 53 -3.58 2.67 3.21
CA ALA A 53 -4.10 1.36 2.81
C ALA A 53 -3.95 0.34 3.96
N PRO A 54 -4.74 0.45 5.05
CA PRO A 54 -4.60 -0.38 6.25
C PRO A 54 -4.69 -1.89 5.97
N GLU A 55 -5.58 -2.25 5.06
CA GLU A 55 -5.83 -3.61 4.60
C GLU A 55 -4.60 -4.20 3.86
N VAL A 56 -3.91 -3.38 3.06
CA VAL A 56 -2.66 -3.79 2.37
C VAL A 56 -1.50 -3.89 3.35
N ALA A 57 -1.39 -2.94 4.29
CA ALA A 57 -0.39 -2.99 5.35
C ALA A 57 -0.49 -4.30 6.17
N ARG A 58 -1.71 -4.75 6.48
CA ARG A 58 -1.96 -6.02 7.17
C ARG A 58 -1.55 -7.23 6.33
N LEU A 59 -1.86 -7.23 5.03
CA LEU A 59 -1.41 -8.31 4.15
C LEU A 59 0.11 -8.40 4.05
N LEU A 60 0.78 -7.26 3.86
CA LEU A 60 2.24 -7.21 3.77
C LEU A 60 2.90 -7.61 5.09
N THR A 61 2.26 -7.31 6.23
CA THR A 61 2.69 -7.83 7.53
C THR A 61 2.61 -9.36 7.61
N GLY A 62 1.58 -9.97 7.01
CA GLY A 62 1.48 -11.43 6.91
C GLY A 62 2.52 -12.06 5.97
N LEU A 63 2.96 -11.32 4.95
CA LEU A 63 3.93 -11.80 3.94
C LEU A 63 5.38 -11.62 4.38
N TYR A 64 5.72 -10.45 4.90
CA TYR A 64 7.08 -10.04 5.23
C TYR A 64 7.38 -10.01 6.74
N GLY A 65 6.35 -10.11 7.58
CA GLY A 65 6.47 -9.89 9.02
C GLY A 65 6.20 -8.44 9.43
N ALA A 66 6.37 -8.13 10.71
CA ALA A 66 6.18 -6.77 11.21
C ALA A 66 7.19 -5.81 10.57
N PRO A 67 6.76 -4.60 10.14
CA PRO A 67 7.68 -3.64 9.57
C PRO A 67 8.61 -3.05 10.64
N PRO A 68 9.82 -2.59 10.28
CA PRO A 68 10.84 -2.18 11.25
C PRO A 68 10.41 -1.05 12.19
N ALA A 69 9.53 -0.13 11.74
CA ALA A 69 9.04 0.96 12.60
C ALA A 69 7.81 0.60 13.46
N ALA A 70 7.20 -0.58 13.28
CA ALA A 70 6.12 -1.05 14.16
C ALA A 70 6.65 -1.62 15.49
N LEU A 71 7.97 -1.75 15.64
CA LEU A 71 8.62 -2.31 16.82
C LEU A 71 8.90 -1.31 17.94
N VAL A 72 8.40 -0.07 17.87
CA VAL A 72 8.57 0.91 18.95
C VAL A 72 7.28 0.98 19.77
N PRO A 73 7.26 0.48 21.03
CA PRO A 73 6.13 0.60 21.95
C PRO A 73 5.88 2.04 22.42
#